data_AF-A0A7C7VVA8-F1
#
_entry.id   AF-A0A7C7VVA8-F1
#
_cell.length_a   1.000
_cell.length_b   1.000
_cell.length_c   1.000
_cell.angle_alpha   90.00
_cell.angle_beta   90.00
_cell.angle_gamma   90.00
#
_symmetry.space_group_name_H-M   'P 1'
#
loop_
_entity.id
_entity.type
_entity.pdbx_description
1 polymer ?
#
loop_
_entity_poly.entity_id
_entity_poly.type
_entity_poly.pdbx_seq_one_letter_code
_entity_poly.pdbx_strand_id
1 'polypeptide(L)' 'MPSKKKSTQSRWQIASLLLATILLLVGVTVALAQEDLPPEKSADSLFHPTFPFLDENGENVLDSGKTVSTMQTCGACHDA' A
#
# COMPACT_ATOMS: atom_id res chain seq x y z
N MET A 1 19.30 -56.56 -10.94
CA MET A 1 18.08 -55.78 -10.66
C MET A 1 18.46 -54.34 -10.29
N PRO A 2 18.58 -53.39 -11.22
CA PRO A 2 19.10 -52.07 -10.88
C PRO A 2 18.01 -51.10 -10.38
N SER A 3 18.23 -50.60 -9.17
CA SER A 3 18.05 -49.20 -8.77
C SER A 3 16.72 -48.48 -9.07
N LYS A 4 15.59 -48.99 -8.58
CA LYS A 4 14.34 -48.19 -8.47
C LYS A 4 14.47 -47.03 -7.44
N LYS A 5 15.37 -47.14 -6.47
CA LYS A 5 15.54 -46.18 -5.35
C LYS A 5 16.04 -44.79 -5.77
N LYS A 6 16.93 -44.70 -6.78
CA LYS A 6 17.47 -43.41 -7.25
C LYS A 6 16.43 -42.58 -8.01
N SER A 7 15.54 -43.23 -8.76
CA SER A 7 14.48 -42.56 -9.54
C SER A 7 13.43 -41.92 -8.62
N THR A 8 13.00 -42.61 -7.58
CA THR A 8 12.04 -42.05 -6.62
C THR A 8 12.66 -40.94 -5.80
N GLN A 9 13.90 -41.09 -5.32
CA GLN A 9 14.60 -40.04 -4.57
C GLN A 9 14.76 -38.75 -5.39
N SER A 10 15.10 -38.85 -6.67
CA SER A 10 15.22 -37.69 -7.57
C SER A 10 13.87 -36.98 -7.80
N ARG A 11 12.77 -37.73 -7.93
CA ARG A 11 11.43 -37.15 -8.08
C ARG A 11 10.98 -36.37 -6.85
N TRP A 12 11.33 -36.85 -5.65
CA TRP A 12 11.02 -36.16 -4.40
C TRP A 12 11.86 -34.89 -4.23
N GLN A 13 13.14 -34.95 -4.60
CA GLN A 13 14.00 -33.76 -4.61
C GLN A 13 13.48 -32.68 -5.56
N ILE A 14 13.06 -33.05 -6.77
CA ILE A 14 12.46 -32.13 -7.74
C ILE A 14 11.15 -31.55 -7.20
N ALA A 15 10.28 -32.38 -6.61
CA ALA A 15 9.02 -31.93 -6.03
C ALA A 15 9.24 -30.94 -4.87
N SER A 16 10.19 -31.21 -3.98
CA SER A 16 10.56 -30.29 -2.89
C SER A 16 11.13 -28.98 -3.40
N LEU A 17 11.97 -29.02 -4.44
CA LEU A 17 12.58 -27.82 -5.02
C LEU A 17 11.52 -26.94 -5.71
N LEU A 18 10.61 -27.56 -6.47
CA LEU A 18 9.48 -26.87 -7.10
C LEU A 18 8.55 -26.24 -6.05
N LEU A 19 8.24 -26.97 -4.98
CA LEU A 19 7.41 -26.44 -3.91
C LEU A 19 8.09 -25.23 -3.23
N ALA A 20 9.38 -25.34 -2.91
CA ALA A 20 10.13 -24.24 -2.32
C ALA A 20 10.17 -23.00 -3.23
N THR A 21 10.36 -23.17 -4.54
CA THR A 21 10.32 -22.05 -5.49
C THR A 21 8.93 -21.40 -5.58
N ILE A 22 7.86 -22.19 -5.54
CA ILE A 22 6.48 -21.65 -5.55
C ILE A 22 6.23 -20.85 -4.27
N LEU A 23 6.61 -21.37 -3.10
CA LEU A 23 6.47 -20.63 -1.84
C LEU A 23 7.27 -19.32 -1.86
N LEU A 24 8.48 -19.33 -2.40
CA LEU A 24 9.31 -18.12 -2.52
C LEU A 24 8.65 -17.07 -3.42
N LEU A 25 8.14 -17.48 -4.59
CA LEU A 25 7.43 -16.61 -5.53
C LEU A 25 6.19 -15.97 -4.89
N VAL A 26 5.37 -16.77 -4.20
CA VAL A 26 4.18 -16.27 -3.51
C VAL A 26 4.53 -15.32 -2.37
N GLY A 27 5.56 -15.65 -1.57
CA GLY A 27 6.01 -14.80 -0.46
C GLY A 27 6.46 -13.40 -0.92
N VAL A 28 7.19 -13.32 -2.04
CA VAL A 28 7.62 -12.03 -2.62
C VAL A 28 6.43 -11.19 -3.09
N THR A 29 5.43 -11.82 -3.73
CA THR A 29 4.24 -11.07 -4.19
C THR A 29 3.42 -10.48 -3.03
N VAL A 30 3.35 -11.16 -1.89
CA VAL A 30 2.60 -10.65 -0.72
C VAL A 30 3.33 -9.48 -0.04
N ALA A 31 4.66 -9.56 0.09
CA ALA A 31 5.44 -8.48 0.70
C ALA A 31 5.40 -7.17 -0.11
N LEU A 32 5.34 -7.26 -1.44
CA LEU A 32 5.23 -6.09 -2.33
C LEU A 32 3.79 -5.57 -2.46
N ALA A 33 2.80 -6.37 -2.07
CA ALA A 33 1.38 -5.99 -2.07
C ALA A 33 0.92 -5.41 -0.72
N GLN A 34 1.84 -5.14 0.21
CA GLN A 34 1.50 -4.45 1.44
C GLN A 34 1.20 -2.99 1.09
N GLU A 35 -0.08 -2.72 0.85
CA GLU A 35 -0.60 -1.37 0.75
C GLU A 35 -0.33 -0.65 2.07
N ASP A 36 0.23 0.56 1.99
CA ASP A 36 0.22 1.49 3.11
C ASP A 36 -1.25 1.72 3.46
N LEU A 37 -1.74 1.00 4.47
CA LEU A 37 -3.03 1.31 5.08
C LEU A 37 -2.99 2.80 5.39
N PRO A 38 -3.94 3.60 4.88
CA PRO A 38 -4.01 5.01 5.22
C PRO A 38 -3.91 5.11 6.75
N PRO A 39 -3.10 6.02 7.29
CA PRO A 39 -3.01 6.17 8.73
C PRO A 39 -4.44 6.25 9.26
N GLU A 40 -4.78 5.34 10.18
CA GLU A 40 -6.07 5.35 10.88
C GLU A 40 -6.35 6.80 11.23
N LYS A 41 -7.40 7.37 10.61
CA LYS A 41 -7.76 8.77 10.74
C LYS A 41 -7.91 8.99 12.24
N SER A 42 -6.88 9.58 12.85
CA SER A 42 -6.90 9.95 14.25
C SER A 42 -8.14 10.81 14.35
N ALA A 43 -9.12 10.39 15.15
CA ALA A 43 -10.43 11.04 15.22
C ALA A 43 -10.17 12.55 15.26
N ASP A 44 -10.47 13.23 14.16
CA ASP A 44 -10.20 14.64 14.01
C ASP A 44 -10.77 15.29 15.26
N SER A 45 -9.91 15.94 16.03
CA SER A 45 -10.31 16.53 17.30
C SER A 45 -11.57 17.34 17.02
N LEU A 46 -12.66 17.08 17.76
CA LEU A 46 -13.92 17.82 17.58
C LEU A 46 -13.71 19.35 17.65
N PHE A 47 -12.60 19.79 18.24
CA PHE A 47 -12.19 21.19 18.34
C PHE A 47 -11.05 21.62 17.40
N HIS A 48 -10.32 20.67 16.79
CA HIS A 48 -9.27 20.94 15.79
C HIS A 48 -9.46 20.01 14.59
N PRO A 49 -10.48 20.29 13.75
CA PRO A 49 -10.69 19.50 12.54
C PRO A 49 -9.50 19.66 11.60
N THR A 50 -9.08 18.57 10.96
CA THR A 50 -8.19 18.70 9.80
C THR A 50 -8.99 19.24 8.63
N PHE A 51 -8.35 20.14 7.87
CA PHE A 51 -8.90 20.64 6.62
C PHE A 51 -7.78 20.64 5.56
N PRO A 52 -8.12 20.39 4.29
CA PRO A 52 -7.15 20.37 3.23
C PRO A 52 -6.65 21.79 2.92
N PHE A 53 -5.36 21.94 2.63
CA PHE A 53 -4.80 23.20 2.15
C PHE A 53 -4.95 23.27 0.62
N LEU A 54 -5.85 24.13 0.18
CA LEU A 54 -6.25 24.25 -1.22
C LEU A 54 -5.76 25.57 -1.82
N ASP A 55 -5.42 25.53 -3.11
CA ASP A 55 -5.11 26.73 -3.89
C ASP A 55 -6.38 27.42 -4.44
N GLU A 56 -6.20 28.45 -5.26
CA GLU A 56 -7.30 29.22 -5.86
C GLU A 56 -8.28 28.39 -6.73
N ASN A 57 -7.82 27.28 -7.30
CA ASN A 57 -8.59 26.37 -8.14
C ASN A 57 -9.19 25.21 -7.34
N GLY A 58 -8.92 25.15 -6.03
CA GLY A 58 -9.35 24.06 -5.16
C GLY A 58 -8.44 22.83 -5.22
N GLU A 59 -7.24 22.92 -5.79
CA GLU A 59 -6.27 21.82 -5.82
C GLU A 59 -5.41 21.81 -4.55
N ASN A 60 -4.96 20.64 -4.09
CA ASN A 60 -4.07 20.57 -2.94
C ASN A 60 -2.73 21.25 -3.25
N VAL A 61 -2.26 22.10 -2.35
CA VAL A 61 -1.02 22.87 -2.55
C VAL A 61 0.24 21.99 -2.65
N LEU A 62 0.21 20.77 -2.09
CA LEU A 62 1.31 19.81 -2.23
C LEU A 62 1.38 19.22 -3.65
N ASP A 63 0.25 19.18 -4.35
CA ASP A 63 0.18 18.71 -5.73
C ASP A 63 0.43 19.86 -6.71
N SER A 64 -0.19 21.02 -6.49
CA SER A 64 -0.11 22.15 -7.43
C SER A 64 1.13 23.03 -7.25
N GLY A 65 1.75 23.02 -6.07
CA GLY A 65 2.86 23.90 -5.71
C GLY A 65 2.47 25.38 -5.60
N LYS A 66 1.18 25.71 -5.68
CA LYS A 66 0.68 27.10 -5.57
C LYS A 66 0.44 27.47 -4.10
N THR A 67 0.24 28.77 -3.87
CA THR A 67 -0.07 29.30 -2.54
C THR A 67 -1.46 28.89 -2.07
N VAL A 68 -1.63 28.76 -0.76
CA VAL A 68 -2.92 28.49 -0.11
C VAL A 68 -3.92 29.63 -0.38
N SER A 69 -5.12 29.27 -0.82
CA SER A 69 -6.29 30.13 -0.89
C SER A 69 -7.08 30.02 0.41
N THR A 70 -7.18 31.11 1.16
CA THR A 70 -7.98 31.15 2.39
C THR A 70 -9.47 30.97 2.09
N MET A 71 -9.96 31.41 0.93
CA MET A 71 -11.36 31.25 0.55
C MET A 71 -11.71 29.78 0.33
N GLN A 72 -10.86 29.03 -0.37
CA GLN A 72 -11.12 27.60 -0.60
C GLN A 72 -10.83 26.75 0.64
N THR A 73 -9.82 27.12 1.42
CA THR A 73 -9.37 26.36 2.60
C THR A 73 -10.26 26.62 3.82
N CYS A 74 -10.59 27.88 4.12
CA CYS A 74 -11.32 28.28 5.33
C CYS A 74 -12.80 28.62 5.05
N GLY A 75 -13.14 29.01 3.82
CA GLY A 75 -14.51 29.42 3.45
C GLY A 75 -15.53 28.28 3.56
N ALA A 76 -15.10 27.03 3.45
CA ALA A 76 -15.97 25.86 3.62
C ALA A 76 -16.66 25.79 5.01
N CYS A 77 -16.11 26.47 6.02
CA CYS A 77 -16.68 26.53 7.37
C CYS A 77 -17.21 27.92 7.75
N HIS A 78 -16.65 28.99 7.18
CA HIS A 78 -17.01 30.37 7.55
C HIS A 78 -18.03 31.02 6.61
N ASP A 79 -18.13 30.54 5.37
CA ASP A 79 -18.94 31.13 4.30
C ASP A 79 -20.07 30.21 3.82
N ALA A 80 -20.36 29.15 4.60
CA ALA A 80 -21.41 28.17 4.33
C ALA A 80 -22.84 28.70 4.57
#